data_AF-A0A7K9I4C7-F1
#
_entry.id   AF-A0A7K9I4C7-F1
#
_cell.length_a   1.000
_cell.length_b   1.000
_cell.length_c   1.000
_cell.angle_alpha   90.00
_cell.angle_beta   90.00
_cell.angle_gamma   90.00
#
_symmetry.space_group_name_H-M   'P 1'
#
loop_
_entity.id
_entity.type
_entity.pdbx_description
1 polymer ?
#
loop_
_entity_poly.entity_id
_entity_poly.type
_entity_poly.pdbx_seq_one_letter_code
_entity_poly.pdbx_strand_id
1 'polypeptide(L)' 'ELELLDSTNTIYKLLGPVLVKQEMEEAKTTVSKRLEYITGEIKRYEQQMQELERSSEQQRETLGRLQQELQRAQ' A
#
# COMPACT_ATOMS: atom_id res chain seq x y z
N GLU A 1 14.27 -13.72 8.63
CA GLU A 1 15.71 -14.01 8.43
C GLU A 1 16.60 -13.14 9.32
N LEU A 2 16.54 -11.80 9.27
CA LEU A 2 17.37 -10.93 10.13
C LEU A 2 17.22 -11.19 11.63
N GLU A 3 16.06 -11.67 12.08
CA GLU A 3 15.80 -12.04 13.48
C GLU A 3 16.47 -13.36 13.91
N LEU A 4 16.92 -14.19 12.95
CA LEU A 4 17.56 -15.48 13.21
C LEU A 4 19.09 -15.37 13.25
N LEU A 5 19.64 -14.20 12.93
CA LEU A 5 21.08 -13.97 12.82
C LEU A 5 21.63 -13.44 14.15
N ASP A 6 22.83 -13.89 14.50
CA ASP A 6 23.54 -13.46 15.71
C ASP A 6 24.63 -12.42 15.40
N SER A 7 25.33 -11.96 16.44
CA SER A 7 26.37 -10.92 16.33
C SER A 7 27.63 -11.36 15.59
N THR A 8 27.79 -12.65 15.27
CA THR A 8 28.92 -13.16 14.49
C THR A 8 28.66 -13.11 13.00
N ASN A 9 27.39 -12.98 12.58
CA ASN A 9 27.02 -12.88 11.18
C ASN A 9 27.29 -11.47 10.64
N THR A 10 27.90 -11.40 9.45
CA THR A 10 28.15 -10.14 8.76
C THR A 10 27.01 -9.83 7.80
N ILE A 11 26.43 -8.63 7.91
CA ILE A 11 25.38 -8.14 7.02
C ILE A 11 25.97 -7.25 5.94
N TYR A 12 25.48 -7.44 4.73
CA TYR A 12 25.81 -6.60 3.58
C TYR A 12 24.54 -6.07 2.93
N LYS A 13 24.64 -4.85 2.41
CA LYS A 13 23.60 -4.18 1.63
C LYS A 13 24.07 -4.04 0.20
N LEU A 14 23.26 -4.53 -0.74
CA LEU A 14 23.47 -4.32 -2.16
C LEU A 14 22.89 -2.96 -2.58
N LEU A 15 23.74 -2.11 -3.16
CA LEU A 15 23.41 -0.79 -3.68
C LEU A 15 23.90 -0.70 -5.13
N GLY A 16 22.98 -0.90 -6.08
CA GLY A 16 23.35 -1.02 -7.49
C GLY A 16 24.37 -2.15 -7.69
N PRO A 17 25.50 -1.92 -8.36
CA PRO A 17 26.53 -2.94 -8.56
C PRO A 17 27.46 -3.14 -7.33
N VAL A 18 27.26 -2.41 -6.23
CA VAL A 18 28.19 -2.40 -5.07
C VAL A 18 27.57 -3.10 -3.86
N LEU A 19 28.38 -3.90 -3.17
CA LEU A 19 28.03 -4.54 -1.91
C LEU A 19 28.77 -3.84 -0.76
N VAL A 20 28.04 -3.26 0.19
CA VAL A 20 28.61 -2.54 1.34
C VAL A 20 28.29 -3.26 2.64
N LYS A 21 29.25 -3.31 3.57
CA LYS A 21 28.99 -3.84 4.92
C LYS A 21 27.99 -2.92 5.62
N GLN A 22 27.00 -3.50 6.30
CA GLN A 22 25.99 -2.76 7.05
C GLN A 22 25.87 -3.34 8.46
N GLU A 23 25.57 -2.49 9.43
CA GLU A 23 25.30 -2.92 10.80
C GLU A 23 23.93 -3.61 10.91
N MET A 24 23.86 -4.66 11.73
CA MET A 24 22.65 -5.47 11.91
C MET A 24 21.43 -4.62 12.32
N GLU A 25 21.62 -3.71 13.29
CA GLU A 25 20.53 -2.88 13.81
C GLU A 25 20.03 -1.86 12.78
N GLU A 26 20.91 -1.33 11.93
CA GLU A 26 20.51 -0.48 10.81
C GLU A 26 19.72 -1.26 9.75
N ALA A 27 20.13 -2.49 9.46
CA ALA A 27 19.43 -3.37 8.54
C ALA A 27 18.02 -3.68 9.05
N LYS A 28 17.88 -4.06 10.33
CA LYS A 28 16.57 -4.27 10.99
C LYS A 28 15.69 -3.03 10.91
N THR A 29 16.22 -1.87 11.31
CA THR A 29 15.48 -0.59 11.28
C THR A 29 15.02 -0.24 9.87
N THR A 30 15.86 -0.47 8.86
CA THR A 30 15.53 -0.21 7.45
C THR A 30 14.41 -1.13 6.97
N VAL A 31 14.47 -2.42 7.30
CA VAL A 31 13.43 -3.39 6.94
C VAL A 31 12.12 -3.06 7.63
N SER A 32 12.13 -2.79 8.94
CA SER A 32 10.91 -2.42 9.68
C SER A 32 10.24 -1.17 9.10
N LYS A 33 11.00 -0.10 8.84
CA LYS A 33 10.47 1.13 8.22
C LYS A 33 9.88 0.88 6.83
N ARG A 34 10.50 0.01 6.03
CA ARG A 34 9.97 -0.37 4.70
C ARG A 34 8.67 -1.14 4.82
N LEU A 35 8.57 -2.07 5.77
CA LEU A 35 7.35 -2.83 6.03
C LEU A 35 6.22 -1.92 6.52
N GLU A 36 6.52 -0.99 7.43
CA GLU A 36 5.57 0.03 7.89
C GLU A 36 5.06 0.88 6.72
N TYR A 37 5.97 1.36 5.86
CA TYR A 37 5.61 2.15 4.68
C TYR A 37 4.72 1.35 3.71
N ILE A 38 5.11 0.12 3.37
CA ILE A 38 4.32 -0.76 2.49
C ILE A 38 2.93 -1.00 3.07
N THR A 39 2.85 -1.31 4.36
CA THR A 39 1.58 -1.53 5.05
C THR A 39 0.70 -0.26 5.07
N GLY A 40 1.33 0.91 5.25
CA GLY A 40 0.65 2.20 5.16
C GLY A 40 0.07 2.47 3.77
N GLU A 41 0.85 2.19 2.72
CA GLU A 41 0.40 2.34 1.33
C GLU A 41 -0.75 1.40 0.98
N ILE A 42 -0.71 0.14 1.45
CA ILE A 42 -1.83 -0.81 1.28
C ILE A 42 -3.12 -0.22 1.87
N LYS A 43 -3.08 0.24 3.13
CA LYS A 43 -4.23 0.85 3.79
C LYS A 43 -4.75 2.09 3.06
N ARG A 44 -3.83 2.93 2.56
CA ARG A 44 -4.20 4.12 1.77
C ARG A 44 -4.96 3.73 0.51
N TYR A 45 -4.50 2.71 -0.21
CA TYR A 45 -5.18 2.22 -1.41
C TYR A 45 -6.53 1.57 -1.09
N GLU A 46 -6.63 0.81 0.00
CA GLU A 46 -7.91 0.24 0.44
C GLU A 46 -8.95 1.33 0.74
N GLN A 47 -8.56 2.41 1.40
CA GLN A 47 -9.44 3.56 1.65
C GLN A 47 -9.87 4.24 0.34
N GLN A 48 -8.92 4.48 -0.57
CA GLN A 48 -9.22 5.07 -1.88
C GLN A 48 -10.19 4.19 -2.70
N MET A 49 -10.04 2.86 -2.65
CA MET A 49 -10.96 1.95 -3.31
C MET A 49 -12.37 2.06 -2.74
N GLN A 50 -12.52 2.07 -1.41
CA GLN A 50 -13.83 2.22 -0.76
C GLN A 50 -14.52 3.55 -1.11
N GLU A 51 -13.75 4.64 -1.16
CA GLU A 51 -14.27 5.95 -1.55
C GLU A 51 -14.75 5.97 -3.01
N LEU A 52 -13.97 5.38 -3.91
CA LEU A 52 -14.32 5.27 -5.34
C LEU A 52 -15.54 4.39 -5.56
N GLU A 53 -15.64 3.25 -4.88
CA GLU A 53 -16.81 2.37 -4.93
C GLU A 53 -18.08 3.10 -4.46
N ARG A 54 -18.00 3.81 -3.32
CA ARG A 54 -19.12 4.60 -2.81
C ARG A 54 -19.53 5.70 -3.78
N SER A 55 -18.57 6.41 -4.36
CA SER A 55 -18.84 7.46 -5.34
C SER A 55 -19.51 6.90 -6.60
N SER A 56 -19.00 5.76 -7.10
CA SER A 56 -19.59 5.05 -8.24
C SER A 56 -21.03 4.63 -7.97
N GLU A 57 -21.33 4.09 -6.78
CA GLU A 57 -22.69 3.69 -6.43
C GLU A 57 -23.65 4.88 -6.35
N GLN A 58 -23.21 5.99 -5.73
CA GLN A 58 -24.01 7.21 -5.67
C GLN A 58 -24.33 7.78 -7.08
N GLN A 59 -23.35 7.75 -7.98
CA GLN A 59 -23.56 8.15 -9.38
C GLN A 59 -24.54 7.21 -10.10
N ARG A 60 -24.41 5.90 -9.88
CA ARG A 60 -25.32 4.88 -10.44
C ARG A 60 -26.76 5.12 -10.00
N GLU A 61 -27.00 5.38 -8.72
CA GLU A 61 -28.34 5.70 -8.22
C GLU A 61 -28.91 6.97 -8.86
N THR A 62 -28.09 8.02 -8.96
CA THR A 62 -28.49 9.30 -9.56
C THR A 62 -28.88 9.12 -11.03
N LEU A 63 -28.06 8.39 -11.79
CA LEU A 63 -28.35 8.05 -13.18
C LEU A 63 -29.64 7.22 -13.32
N GLY A 64 -29.85 6.25 -12.43
CA GLY A 64 -31.07 5.44 -12.40
C GLY A 64 -32.32 6.28 -12.17
N ARG A 65 -32.28 7.25 -11.25
CA ARG A 65 -33.41 8.17 -11.00
C ARG A 65 -33.70 9.04 -12.23
N LEU A 66 -32.68 9.63 -12.84
CA LEU A 66 -32.83 10.45 -14.04
C LEU A 66 -33.41 9.65 -15.23
N GLN A 67 -32.98 8.40 -15.41
CA GLN A 67 -33.54 7.52 -16.44
C GLN A 67 -35.02 7.21 -16.19
N GLN A 68 -35.41 6.95 -14.94
CA GLN A 68 -36.82 6.73 -14.59
C GLN A 68 -37.69 7.97 -14.82
N GLU A 69 -37.18 9.16 -14.47
CA GLU A 69 -37.88 10.43 -14.71
C GLU A 69 -38.10 10.68 -16.20
N LEU A 70 -37.07 10.47 -17.02
CA LEU A 70 -37.17 10.59 -18.48
C LEU A 70 -38.20 9.64 -19.06
N GLN A 71 -38.22 8.38 -18.59
CA GLN A 71 -39.18 7.38 -19.06
C GLN A 71 -40.62 7.71 -18.67
N ARG A 72 -40.85 8.36 -17.52
CA ARG A 72 -42.19 8.81 -17.09
C ARG A 72 -42.68 10.04 -17.85
N ALA A 73 -41.76 10.83 -18.40
CA ALA A 73 -42.07 12.04 -19.17
C ALA A 73 -42.33 11.76 -20.67
N GLN A 74 -42.10 10.53 -21.13
CA GLN A 74 -42.47 10.02 -22.47
C GLN A 74 -43.86 9.36 -22.43
#